data_AF-A0A1R4IBQ6-F1
#
_entry.id   AF-A0A1R4IBQ6-F1
#
_cell.length_a   1.000
_cell.length_b   1.000
_cell.length_c   1.000
_cell.angle_alpha   90.00
_cell.angle_beta   90.00
_cell.angle_gamma   90.00
#
_symmetry.space_group_name_H-M   'P 1'
#
loop_
_entity.id
_entity.type
_entity.pdbx_description
1 polymer ?
#
loop_
_entity_poly.entity_id
_entity_poly.type
_entity_poly.pdbx_seq_one_letter_code
_entity_poly.pdbx_strand_id
1 'polypeptide(L)'
;MLINGQRVNSCLTLAVMHEGDEITTIEGIGMPESLSALQQAFTDNDAFQCGYCTPGQICSATALIEEVKQNWPSYVTADLKNPDGLLVQEIAERMSGNICRCSAYPNIIKAISQVLESEVAEKSVTDVSTTDTKKGSQVTGIWSPPPSQTQLGNASNPQQAANTQGGRS
;
A
#
# COMPACT_ATOMS: atom_id res chain seq x y z
N MET A 1 0.79 10.89 9.04
CA MET A 1 1.13 12.27 8.62
C MET A 1 2.43 12.21 7.84
N LEU A 2 2.80 13.30 7.19
CA LEU A 2 4.10 13.47 6.54
C LEU A 2 4.94 14.49 7.31
N ILE A 3 6.24 14.23 7.40
CA ILE A 3 7.26 15.15 7.89
C ILE A 3 8.27 15.31 6.76
N ASN A 4 8.42 16.51 6.21
CA ASN A 4 9.27 16.78 5.05
C ASN A 4 9.00 15.79 3.89
N GLY A 5 7.71 15.50 3.63
CA GLY A 5 7.27 14.54 2.62
C GLY A 5 7.37 13.05 3.01
N GLN A 6 8.01 12.69 4.12
CA GLN A 6 8.15 11.29 4.56
C GLN A 6 7.03 10.89 5.54
N ARG A 7 6.42 9.73 5.32
CA ARG A 7 5.37 9.21 6.22
C ARG A 7 5.93 8.78 7.57
N VAL A 8 5.31 9.26 8.64
CA VAL A 8 5.70 8.97 10.04
C VAL A 8 4.47 8.70 10.91
N ASN A 9 4.63 7.79 11.87
CA ASN A 9 3.69 7.57 12.96
C ASN A 9 3.83 8.70 13.99
N SER A 10 2.88 9.63 13.99
CA SER A 10 2.91 10.82 14.85
C SER A 10 2.98 10.50 16.35
N CYS A 11 2.41 9.36 16.77
CA CYS A 11 2.43 8.93 18.17
C CYS A 11 3.80 8.47 18.68
N LEU A 12 4.77 8.22 17.78
CA LEU A 12 6.11 7.74 18.11
C LEU A 12 7.20 8.80 17.93
N THR A 13 6.80 10.07 17.79
CA THR A 13 7.73 11.20 17.75
C THR A 13 7.24 12.33 18.65
N LEU A 14 8.16 13.14 19.18
CA LEU A 14 7.84 14.27 20.05
C LEU A 14 7.78 15.56 19.22
N ALA A 15 6.81 16.42 19.51
CA ALA A 15 6.65 17.70 18.80
C ALA A 15 7.95 18.54 18.78
N VAL A 16 8.67 18.59 19.91
CA VAL A 16 9.93 19.34 20.05
C VAL A 16 11.09 18.83 19.18
N MET A 17 10.97 17.62 18.61
CA MET A 17 11.98 17.07 17.68
C MET A 17 11.85 17.64 16.27
N HIS A 18 10.73 18.31 15.97
CA HIS A 18 10.34 18.73 14.62
C HIS A 18 10.21 20.26 14.51
N GLU A 19 10.96 21.00 15.32
CA GLU A 19 11.05 22.46 15.16
C GLU A 19 11.62 22.81 13.78
N GLY A 20 10.85 23.55 12.99
CA GLY A 20 11.24 23.96 11.63
C GLY A 20 10.98 22.93 10.53
N ASP A 21 10.50 21.72 10.85
CA ASP A 21 10.10 20.73 9.84
C ASP A 21 8.75 21.10 9.19
N GLU A 22 8.58 20.72 7.93
CA GLU A 22 7.29 20.82 7.24
C GLU A 22 6.40 19.62 7.64
N ILE A 23 5.23 19.91 8.18
CA ILE A 23 4.26 18.89 8.60
C ILE A 23 3.04 18.92 7.70
N THR A 24 2.71 17.78 7.08
CA THR A 24 1.48 17.62 6.29
C THR A 24 0.58 16.57 6.93
N THR A 25 -0.65 16.96 7.26
CA THR A 25 -1.70 16.07 7.76
C THR A 25 -2.73 15.77 6.65
N ILE A 26 -3.81 15.06 6.98
CA ILE A 26 -4.85 14.75 6.00
C ILE A 26 -5.51 16.02 5.44
N GLU A 27 -5.67 17.04 6.28
CA GLU A 27 -6.22 18.35 5.93
C GLU A 27 -5.29 19.12 4.97
N GLY A 28 -3.98 18.90 5.09
CA GLY A 28 -2.98 19.47 4.17
C GLY A 28 -2.93 18.78 2.81
N ILE A 29 -3.42 17.54 2.69
CA ILE A 29 -3.48 16.79 1.43
C ILE A 29 -4.62 17.29 0.54
N GLY A 30 -5.76 17.64 1.15
CA GLY A 30 -6.91 18.17 0.43
C GLY A 30 -8.11 18.33 1.36
N MET A 31 -9.04 19.19 0.94
CA MET A 31 -10.22 19.59 1.71
C MET A 31 -11.49 19.20 0.94
N PRO A 32 -12.67 19.12 1.57
CA PRO A 32 -13.90 18.68 0.90
C PRO A 32 -14.24 19.41 -0.40
N GLU A 33 -13.86 20.69 -0.52
CA GLU A 33 -14.09 21.52 -1.70
C GLU A 33 -13.05 21.31 -2.80
N SER A 34 -11.92 20.67 -2.48
CA SER A 34 -10.81 20.40 -3.37
C SER A 34 -10.09 19.14 -2.91
N LEU A 35 -10.69 18.00 -3.25
CA LEU A 35 -10.14 16.69 -2.94
C LEU A 35 -8.87 16.45 -3.76
N SER A 36 -7.86 15.84 -3.13
CA SER A 36 -6.72 15.29 -3.85
C SER A 36 -7.14 14.08 -4.71
N ALA A 37 -6.30 13.72 -5.69
CA ALA A 37 -6.53 12.54 -6.52
C ALA A 37 -6.72 11.26 -5.69
N LEU A 38 -5.96 11.11 -4.60
CA LEU A 38 -6.11 9.99 -3.66
C LEU A 38 -7.43 10.05 -2.88
N GLN A 39 -7.82 11.22 -2.38
CA GLN A 39 -9.09 11.37 -1.65
C GLN A 39 -10.29 11.06 -2.57
N GLN A 40 -10.23 11.52 -3.82
CA GLN A 40 -11.25 11.20 -4.82
C GLN A 40 -11.28 9.70 -5.13
N ALA A 41 -10.12 9.09 -5.41
CA ALA A 41 -10.02 7.66 -5.70
C ALA A 41 -10.52 6.80 -4.53
N PHE A 42 -10.30 7.23 -3.28
CA PHE A 42 -10.83 6.54 -2.11
C PHE A 42 -12.37 6.57 -2.08
N THR A 43 -12.96 7.69 -2.48
CA THR A 43 -14.42 7.84 -2.60
C THR A 43 -14.97 6.97 -3.73
N ASP A 44 -14.35 7.03 -4.91
CA ASP A 44 -14.81 6.30 -6.10
C ASP A 44 -14.77 4.78 -5.94
N ASN A 45 -13.84 4.28 -5.12
CA ASN A 45 -13.62 2.84 -4.91
C ASN A 45 -14.20 2.30 -3.61
N ASP A 46 -14.93 3.11 -2.83
CA ASP A 46 -15.41 2.72 -1.50
C ASP A 46 -14.26 2.18 -0.62
N ALA A 47 -13.13 2.91 -0.62
CA ALA A 47 -11.88 2.53 0.03
C ALA A 47 -11.85 2.85 1.54
N PHE A 48 -13.01 2.97 2.15
CA PHE A 48 -13.18 3.20 3.58
C PHE A 48 -14.59 2.76 4.02
N GLN A 49 -14.79 2.63 5.32
CA GLN A 49 -16.12 2.41 5.90
C GLN A 49 -16.30 3.33 7.10
N CYS A 50 -15.81 2.95 8.28
CA CYS A 50 -15.92 3.79 9.49
C CYS A 50 -15.12 5.10 9.42
N GLY A 51 -14.22 5.25 8.44
CA GLY A 51 -13.41 6.46 8.24
C GLY A 51 -12.21 6.60 9.18
N TYR A 52 -12.14 5.85 10.29
CA TYR A 52 -11.15 6.10 11.34
C TYR A 52 -9.69 5.92 10.88
N CYS A 53 -9.41 4.88 10.10
CA CYS A 53 -8.06 4.66 9.56
C CYS A 53 -7.75 5.52 8.33
N THR A 54 -8.76 6.13 7.69
CA THR A 54 -8.64 6.77 6.38
C THR A 54 -7.59 7.89 6.34
N PRO A 55 -7.47 8.79 7.34
CA PRO A 55 -6.39 9.78 7.35
C PRO A 55 -4.99 9.15 7.27
N GLY A 56 -4.73 8.09 8.04
CA GLY A 56 -3.46 7.38 8.03
C GLY A 56 -3.19 6.65 6.71
N GLN A 57 -4.23 6.01 6.15
CA GLN A 57 -4.17 5.34 4.84
C GLN A 57 -3.80 6.33 3.73
N ILE A 58 -4.48 7.48 3.66
CA ILE A 58 -4.25 8.48 2.60
C ILE A 58 -2.87 9.13 2.75
N CYS A 59 -2.47 9.57 3.95
CA CYS A 59 -1.11 10.10 4.15
C CYS A 59 -0.03 9.09 3.77
N SER A 60 -0.21 7.82 4.16
CA SER A 60 0.77 6.77 3.84
C SER A 60 0.80 6.44 2.35
N ALA A 61 -0.35 6.45 1.67
CA ALA A 61 -0.45 6.25 0.24
C ALA A 61 0.20 7.40 -0.55
N THR A 62 0.07 8.66 -0.11
CA THR A 62 0.75 9.80 -0.73
C THR A 62 2.26 9.61 -0.73
N ALA A 63 2.85 9.23 0.41
CA ALA A 63 4.28 8.95 0.47
C ALA A 63 4.67 7.69 -0.31
N LEU A 64 3.85 6.62 -0.28
CA LEU A 64 4.07 5.40 -1.06
C LEU A 64 4.22 5.69 -2.56
N ILE A 65 3.37 6.55 -3.11
CA ILE A 65 3.44 6.94 -4.54
C ILE A 65 4.80 7.57 -4.85
N GLU A 66 5.29 8.44 -3.98
CA GLU A 66 6.60 9.07 -4.13
C GLU A 66 7.74 8.07 -3.96
N GLU A 67 7.67 7.17 -2.98
CA GLU A 67 8.63 6.08 -2.79
C GLU A 67 8.75 5.17 -4.04
N VAL A 68 7.61 4.87 -4.68
CA VAL A 68 7.57 4.12 -5.95
C VAL A 68 8.23 4.92 -7.08
N LYS A 69 7.93 6.22 -7.20
CA LYS A 69 8.56 7.12 -8.20
C LYS A 69 10.08 7.20 -8.02
N GLN A 70 10.56 7.07 -6.79
CA GLN A 70 11.98 7.07 -6.43
C GLN A 70 12.63 5.68 -6.51
N ASN A 71 11.92 4.64 -6.96
CA ASN A 71 12.38 3.25 -7.02
C ASN A 71 12.89 2.73 -5.66
N TRP A 72 12.28 3.13 -4.55
CA TRP A 72 12.62 2.54 -3.26
C TRP A 72 12.11 1.10 -3.22
N PRO A 73 12.88 0.10 -2.78
CA PRO A 73 12.41 -1.28 -2.65
C PRO A 73 11.50 -1.48 -1.43
N SER A 74 10.75 -2.58 -1.41
CA SER A 74 10.06 -3.10 -0.23
C SER A 74 10.50 -4.54 0.07
N TYR A 75 9.90 -5.16 1.08
CA TYR A 75 10.19 -6.55 1.44
C TYR A 75 9.89 -7.55 0.31
N VAL A 76 8.89 -7.26 -0.54
CA VAL A 76 8.48 -8.16 -1.64
C VAL A 76 9.19 -7.88 -2.96
N THR A 77 10.12 -6.93 -3.00
CA THR A 77 10.88 -6.60 -4.20
C THR A 77 11.83 -7.74 -4.56
N ALA A 78 11.64 -8.33 -5.75
CA ALA A 78 12.46 -9.45 -6.23
C ALA A 78 13.86 -9.02 -6.71
N ASP A 79 13.96 -7.88 -7.42
CA ASP A 79 15.21 -7.31 -7.91
C ASP A 79 15.43 -5.92 -7.30
N LEU A 80 16.36 -5.81 -6.35
CA LEU A 80 16.69 -4.54 -5.69
C LEU A 80 17.32 -3.51 -6.64
N LYS A 81 17.83 -3.93 -7.80
CA LYS A 81 18.37 -3.00 -8.81
C LYS A 81 17.28 -2.41 -9.70
N ASN A 82 16.17 -3.13 -9.89
CA ASN A 82 15.05 -2.71 -10.72
C ASN A 82 13.72 -3.02 -10.01
N PRO A 83 13.36 -2.26 -8.95
CA PRO A 83 12.13 -2.51 -8.21
C PRO A 83 10.89 -2.29 -9.08
N ASP A 84 10.02 -3.30 -9.17
CA ASP A 84 8.72 -3.18 -9.85
C ASP A 84 7.65 -2.70 -8.86
N GLY A 85 7.70 -1.41 -8.53
CA GLY A 85 6.76 -0.78 -7.57
C GLY A 85 5.29 -0.77 -8.01
N LEU A 86 4.97 -1.24 -9.23
CA LEU A 86 3.62 -1.34 -9.76
C LEU A 86 2.99 -2.72 -9.56
N LEU A 87 3.61 -3.60 -8.77
CA LEU A 87 2.98 -4.85 -8.37
C LEU A 87 1.96 -4.60 -7.25
N VAL A 88 0.78 -5.22 -7.29
CA VAL A 88 -0.22 -5.13 -6.22
C VAL A 88 0.36 -5.55 -4.86
N GLN A 89 1.23 -6.55 -4.85
CA GLN A 89 1.91 -7.02 -3.65
C GLN A 89 2.85 -5.95 -3.07
N GLU A 90 3.47 -5.11 -3.89
CA GLU A 90 4.28 -3.97 -3.42
C GLU A 90 3.41 -2.94 -2.70
N ILE A 91 2.25 -2.60 -3.28
CA ILE A 91 1.31 -1.68 -2.64
C ILE A 91 0.84 -2.27 -1.30
N ALA A 92 0.44 -3.53 -1.29
CA ALA A 92 -0.03 -4.21 -0.08
C ALA A 92 1.06 -4.27 1.00
N GLU A 93 2.28 -4.62 0.65
CA GLU A 93 3.42 -4.68 1.57
C GLU A 93 3.74 -3.30 2.14
N ARG A 94 3.84 -2.28 1.30
CA ARG A 94 4.13 -0.90 1.73
C ARG A 94 3.02 -0.30 2.58
N MET A 95 1.78 -0.76 2.42
CA MET A 95 0.63 -0.30 3.23
C MET A 95 0.39 -1.15 4.48
N SER A 96 1.16 -2.23 4.69
CA SER A 96 0.96 -3.18 5.81
C SER A 96 1.01 -2.53 7.20
N GLY A 97 1.70 -1.40 7.35
CA GLY A 97 1.74 -0.61 8.58
C GLY A 97 0.44 0.15 8.93
N ASN A 98 -0.55 0.18 8.03
CA ASN A 98 -1.82 0.90 8.23
C ASN A 98 -2.99 -0.09 8.39
N ILE A 99 -3.41 -0.29 9.64
CA ILE A 99 -4.46 -1.26 9.97
C ILE A 99 -5.86 -0.70 9.66
N CYS A 100 -6.66 -1.48 8.93
CA CYS A 100 -8.09 -1.23 8.67
C CYS A 100 -8.94 -2.38 9.25
N ARG A 101 -9.65 -2.12 10.36
CA ARG A 101 -10.49 -3.15 10.98
C ARG A 101 -11.78 -3.45 10.20
N CYS A 102 -12.26 -2.48 9.43
CA CYS A 102 -13.36 -2.66 8.48
C CYS A 102 -13.02 -3.57 7.30
N SER A 103 -11.73 -3.90 7.12
CA SER A 103 -11.24 -4.78 6.05
C SER A 103 -11.46 -4.23 4.62
N ALA A 104 -11.36 -2.91 4.44
CA ALA A 104 -11.46 -2.25 3.14
C ALA A 104 -10.20 -2.39 2.25
N TYR A 105 -9.25 -3.26 2.62
CA TYR A 105 -7.94 -3.39 1.94
C TYR A 105 -8.01 -3.58 0.42
N PRO A 106 -8.88 -4.44 -0.15
CA PRO A 106 -8.97 -4.58 -1.60
C PRO A 106 -9.28 -3.26 -2.30
N ASN A 107 -10.20 -2.48 -1.71
CA ASN A 107 -10.65 -1.20 -2.25
C ASN A 107 -9.59 -0.10 -2.05
N ILE A 108 -8.89 -0.12 -0.90
CA ILE A 108 -7.74 0.76 -0.64
C ILE A 108 -6.65 0.54 -1.69
N ILE A 109 -6.30 -0.72 -1.96
CA ILE A 109 -5.30 -1.06 -2.98
C ILE A 109 -5.78 -0.58 -4.35
N LYS A 110 -7.04 -0.84 -4.71
CA LYS A 110 -7.61 -0.40 -5.99
C LYS A 110 -7.55 1.13 -6.15
N ALA A 111 -7.87 1.89 -5.11
CA ALA A 111 -7.78 3.36 -5.12
C ALA A 111 -6.34 3.85 -5.31
N ILE A 112 -5.38 3.24 -4.62
CA ILE A 112 -3.95 3.59 -4.76
C ILE A 112 -3.46 3.25 -6.17
N SER A 113 -3.82 2.07 -6.71
CA SER A 113 -3.46 1.66 -8.06
C SER A 113 -3.98 2.63 -9.11
N GLN A 114 -5.23 3.07 -9.01
CA GLN A 114 -5.82 4.05 -9.94
C GLN A 114 -4.99 5.34 -10.02
N VAL A 115 -4.52 5.86 -8.88
CA VAL A 115 -3.71 7.07 -8.86
C VAL A 115 -2.30 6.80 -9.36
N LEU A 116 -1.66 5.71 -8.94
CA LEU A 116 -0.33 5.31 -9.42
C LEU A 116 -0.28 5.18 -10.95
N GLU A 117 -1.27 4.54 -11.55
CA GLU A 117 -1.35 4.37 -13.00
C GLU A 117 -1.49 5.72 -13.71
N SER A 118 -2.29 6.62 -13.18
CA SER A 118 -2.49 7.96 -13.73
C SER A 118 -1.20 8.79 -13.69
N GLU A 119 -0.49 8.75 -12.55
CA GLU A 119 0.77 9.46 -12.34
C GLU A 119 1.91 8.93 -13.24
N VAL A 120 1.97 7.63 -13.49
CA VAL A 120 2.96 7.06 -14.42
C VAL A 120 2.57 7.33 -15.88
N ALA A 121 1.27 7.36 -16.21
CA ALA A 121 0.81 7.73 -17.54
C ALA A 121 1.19 9.18 -17.90
N GLU A 122 1.03 10.15 -16.97
CA GLU A 122 1.44 11.54 -17.19
C GLU A 122 2.94 11.70 -17.45
N LYS A 123 3.78 10.91 -16.76
CA LYS A 123 5.24 10.89 -16.98
C LYS A 123 5.62 10.33 -18.36
N SER A 124 4.81 9.42 -18.92
CA SER A 124 5.04 8.85 -20.26
C SER A 124 4.67 9.81 -21.39
N VAL A 125 3.76 10.76 -21.16
CA VAL A 125 3.34 11.75 -22.16
C VAL A 125 4.34 12.90 -22.27
N THR A 126 4.98 13.27 -21.15
CA THR A 126 5.96 14.36 -21.11
C THR A 126 7.35 13.99 -21.67
N ASP A 127 7.62 12.69 -21.87
CA ASP A 127 8.94 12.16 -22.25
C ASP A 127 8.98 11.51 -23.66
N VAL A 128 7.92 11.63 -24.47
CA VAL A 128 7.86 11.01 -25.81
C VAL A 128 8.13 12.03 -26.92
N SER A 129 9.42 12.19 -27.22
CA SER A 129 9.93 12.22 -28.59
C SER A 129 10.61 10.88 -28.88
N THR A 130 10.37 10.34 -30.07
CA THR A 130 10.80 9.03 -30.62
C THR A 130 10.03 7.78 -30.18
N THR A 131 9.57 7.07 -31.21
CA THR A 131 8.76 5.86 -31.25
C THR A 131 9.50 4.64 -30.69
N ASP A 132 9.01 4.06 -29.61
CA ASP A 132 9.15 2.62 -29.37
C ASP A 132 8.01 2.06 -28.51
N THR A 133 7.61 0.84 -28.83
CA THR A 133 6.37 0.17 -28.46
C THR A 133 6.33 -0.16 -26.95
N LYS A 134 5.75 0.70 -26.10
CA LYS A 134 5.70 0.47 -24.64
C LYS A 134 4.59 -0.49 -24.22
N LYS A 135 5.00 -1.58 -23.56
CA LYS A 135 4.19 -2.44 -22.70
C LYS A 135 3.52 -1.55 -21.64
N GLY A 136 2.18 -1.55 -21.58
CA GLY A 136 1.40 -0.59 -20.79
C GLY A 136 1.82 -0.54 -19.31
N SER A 137 1.97 0.67 -18.78
CA SER A 137 2.21 0.93 -17.36
C SER A 137 0.91 0.76 -16.60
N GLN A 138 0.65 -0.46 -16.15
CA GLN A 138 -0.54 -0.82 -15.37
C GLN A 138 -0.07 -1.50 -14.10
N VAL A 139 -0.75 -1.24 -12.99
CA VAL A 139 -0.51 -2.00 -11.77
C VAL A 139 -0.90 -3.46 -12.04
N THR A 140 0.00 -4.39 -11.74
CA THR A 140 -0.17 -5.81 -12.09
C THR A 140 -0.36 -6.70 -10.87
N GLY A 141 -1.00 -7.85 -11.07
CA GLY A 141 -1.26 -8.83 -10.02
C GLY A 141 -2.69 -8.76 -9.46
N ILE A 142 -3.03 -9.74 -8.63
CA ILE A 142 -4.33 -9.81 -7.94
C ILE A 142 -4.03 -9.76 -6.45
N TRP A 143 -4.68 -8.83 -5.73
CA TRP A 143 -4.59 -8.85 -4.28
C TRP A 143 -5.22 -10.14 -3.78
N SER A 144 -4.40 -10.96 -3.13
CA SER A 144 -4.85 -12.15 -2.43
C SER A 144 -4.52 -11.96 -0.95
N PRO A 145 -5.49 -12.13 -0.04
CA PRO A 145 -5.18 -12.09 1.38
C PRO A 145 -4.17 -13.20 1.72
N PRO A 146 -3.24 -12.97 2.66
CA PRO A 146 -2.32 -14.02 3.09
C PRO A 146 -3.12 -15.25 3.55
N PRO A 147 -2.66 -16.47 3.22
CA PRO A 147 -3.36 -17.69 3.59
C PRO A 147 -3.48 -17.79 5.11
N SER A 148 -4.66 -18.17 5.58
CA SER A 148 -4.92 -18.45 7.00
C SER A 148 -4.00 -19.56 7.51
N GLN A 149 -3.77 -19.62 8.83
CA GLN A 149 -3.02 -20.72 9.45
C GLN A 149 -3.61 -22.09 9.10
N THR A 150 -4.93 -22.18 8.93
CA THR A 150 -5.61 -23.40 8.47
C THR A 150 -5.22 -23.80 7.05
N GLN A 151 -5.00 -22.84 6.16
CA GLN A 151 -4.54 -23.09 4.78
C GLN A 151 -3.05 -23.47 4.72
N LEU A 152 -2.24 -22.94 5.64
CA LEU A 152 -0.83 -23.31 5.78
C LEU A 152 -0.62 -24.65 6.50
N GLY A 153 -1.59 -25.07 7.33
CA GLY A 153 -1.51 -26.28 8.18
C GLY A 153 -1.85 -27.61 7.51
N ASN A 154 -2.37 -27.62 6.27
CA ASN A 154 -2.73 -28.86 5.56
C ASN A 154 -1.58 -29.50 4.78
N ALA A 155 -0.35 -29.00 4.88
CA ALA A 155 0.85 -29.73 4.50
C ALA A 155 1.29 -30.72 5.59
N SER A 156 0.35 -31.48 6.16
CA SER A 156 0.65 -32.52 7.15
C SER A 156 1.16 -33.79 6.44
N ASN A 157 2.45 -34.02 6.61
CA ASN A 157 3.20 -35.23 6.26
C ASN A 157 2.43 -36.53 6.63
N PRO A 158 2.23 -37.51 5.73
CA PRO A 158 1.44 -38.73 6.01
C PRO A 158 2.02 -39.66 7.08
N GLN A 159 3.17 -39.36 7.67
CA GLN A 159 3.91 -40.25 8.56
C GLN A 159 3.61 -40.10 10.07
N GLN A 160 2.72 -39.21 10.50
CA GLN A 160 2.41 -39.02 11.93
C GLN A 160 1.11 -39.66 12.43
N ALA A 161 0.35 -40.38 11.58
CA ALA A 161 -0.90 -41.02 11.98
C ALA A 161 -0.73 -42.42 12.64
N ALA A 162 0.44 -42.73 13.20
CA ALA A 162 0.75 -44.08 13.70
C ALA A 162 0.97 -44.17 15.21
N ASN A 163 0.76 -43.12 16.00
CA ASN A 163 1.17 -43.20 17.42
C ASN A 163 0.33 -42.39 18.42
N THR A 164 -0.98 -42.63 18.48
CA THR A 164 -1.78 -42.33 19.68
C THR A 164 -2.93 -43.34 19.84
N GLN A 165 -2.59 -44.58 20.19
CA GLN A 165 -3.47 -45.44 20.99
C GLN A 165 -2.78 -45.65 22.34
N GLY A 166 -3.31 -45.01 23.38
CA GLY A 166 -2.79 -45.10 24.75
C GLY A 166 -3.66 -44.27 25.69
N GLY A 167 -4.54 -44.97 26.41
CA GLY A 167 -5.69 -44.40 27.11
C GLY A 167 -5.41 -43.58 28.37
N ARG A 168 -6.50 -43.05 28.94
CA ARG A 168 -6.96 -43.35 30.31
C ARG A 168 -8.29 -42.67 30.63
N SER A 169 -9.12 -43.45 31.33
CA SER A 169 -10.17 -43.13 32.31
C SER A 169 -11.37 -42.27 31.88
#